data_AF-A6N1B1-F1
#
_entry.id   AF-A6N1B1-F1
#
_cell.length_a   1.000
_cell.length_b   1.000
_cell.length_c   1.000
_cell.angle_alpha   90.00
_cell.angle_beta   90.00
_cell.angle_gamma   90.00
#
_symmetry.space_group_name_H-M   'P 1'
#
loop_
_entity.id
_entity.type
_entity.pdbx_description
1 polymer ?
#
loop_
_entity_poly.entity_id
_entity_poly.type
_entity_poly.pdbx_seq_one_letter_code
_entity_poly.pdbx_strand_id
1 'polypeptide(L)' 'HRSGETEDTFIADLSVGLSTGQIKTGAPCRSERLAKYNQLLRIEEELGDAAVYAGEKFRAPVEPY' A
#
# COMPACT_ATOMS: atom_id res chain seq x y z
N HIS A 1 -9.34 -0.36 3.83
CA HIS A 1 -10.46 -1.10 3.20
C HIS A 1 -11.63 -1.23 4.17
N ARG A 2 -12.85 -1.40 3.66
CA ARG A 2 -14.05 -1.81 4.42
C ARG A 2 -14.66 -3.11 3.88
N SER A 3 -15.74 -3.62 4.49
CA SER A 3 -16.35 -4.90 4.10
C SER A 3 -17.00 -4.85 2.71
N GLY A 4 -17.66 -3.74 2.36
CA GLY A 4 -18.08 -3.42 1.00
C GLY A 4 -17.07 -2.48 0.35
N GLU A 5 -16.16 -3.02 -0.47
CA GLU A 5 -15.20 -2.23 -1.25
C GLU A 5 -15.60 -2.16 -2.71
N THR A 6 -15.09 -1.13 -3.38
CA THR A 6 -15.14 -0.98 -4.84
C THR A 6 -13.77 -1.32 -5.43
N GLU A 7 -13.60 -1.24 -6.74
CA GLU A 7 -12.30 -1.40 -7.39
C GLU A 7 -11.35 -0.20 -7.20
N ASP A 8 -11.83 0.89 -6.61
CA ASP A 8 -11.08 2.13 -6.37
C ASP A 8 -9.80 1.88 -5.56
N THR A 9 -8.65 2.37 -6.02
CA THR A 9 -7.36 2.06 -5.40
C THR A 9 -6.84 3.14 -4.46
N PHE A 10 -7.61 4.19 -4.17
CA PHE A 10 -7.17 5.39 -3.45
C PHE A 10 -6.39 5.11 -2.16
N ILE A 11 -6.82 4.11 -1.39
CA ILE A 11 -6.17 3.78 -0.12
C ILE A 11 -4.75 3.21 -0.27
N ALA A 12 -4.38 2.69 -1.45
CA ALA A 12 -3.02 2.27 -1.75
C ALA A 12 -2.10 3.49 -1.85
N ASP A 13 -2.46 4.44 -2.71
CA ASP A 13 -1.75 5.70 -2.91
C ASP A 13 -1.69 6.53 -1.62
N LEU A 14 -2.80 6.58 -0.87
CA LEU A 14 -2.86 7.25 0.44
C LEU A 14 -1.84 6.66 1.43
N SER A 15 -1.71 5.32 1.47
CA SER A 15 -0.79 4.66 2.40
C SER A 15 0.67 4.95 2.07
N VAL A 16 1.02 5.02 0.79
CA VAL A 16 2.38 5.33 0.33
C VAL A 16 2.68 6.82 0.53
N GLY A 17 1.78 7.71 0.11
CA GLY A 17 1.95 9.16 0.22
C GLY A 17 2.07 9.67 1.66
N LEU A 18 1.38 9.02 2.61
CA LEU A 18 1.53 9.29 4.04
C LEU A 18 2.68 8.53 4.70
N SER A 19 3.38 7.67 3.95
CA SER A 19 4.48 6.83 4.45
C SER A 19 4.12 6.08 5.73
N THR A 20 2.93 5.48 5.78
CA THR A 20 2.43 4.80 7.00
C THR A 20 3.16 3.50 7.29
N GLY A 21 3.82 2.90 6.29
CA GLY A 21 4.58 1.64 6.40
C GLY A 21 3.72 0.38 6.49
N GLN A 22 2.40 0.51 6.58
CA GLN A 22 1.48 -0.61 6.69
C GLN A 22 0.11 -0.28 6.09
N ILE A 23 -0.47 -1.28 5.43
CA ILE A 23 -1.82 -1.25 4.91
C ILE A 23 -2.46 -2.62 5.07
N LYS A 24 -3.69 -2.63 5.56
CA LYS A 24 -4.56 -3.81 5.47
C LYS A 24 -5.60 -3.52 4.40
N THR A 25 -5.71 -4.37 3.38
CA THR A 25 -6.69 -4.19 2.30
C THR A 25 -7.52 -5.44 1.97
N GLY A 26 -7.50 -6.45 2.84
CA GLY A 26 -8.26 -7.70 2.69
C GLY A 26 -7.35 -8.91 2.49
N ALA A 27 -7.93 -10.07 2.19
CA ALA A 27 -7.16 -11.23 1.74
C ALA A 27 -6.76 -11.02 0.25
N PRO A 28 -5.73 -11.74 -0.26
CA PRO A 28 -5.34 -11.71 -1.66
C PRO A 28 -6.33 -12.51 -2.53
N CYS A 29 -7.61 -12.18 -2.41
CA CYS A 29 -8.71 -12.78 -3.17
C CYS A 29 -9.79 -11.72 -3.39
N ARG A 30 -10.57 -11.90 -4.47
CA ARG A 30 -11.56 -10.95 -5.00
C ARG A 30 -10.95 -9.67 -5.57
N SER A 31 -11.45 -9.25 -6.72
CA SER A 31 -10.88 -8.18 -7.54
C SER A 31 -10.80 -6.84 -6.81
N GLU A 32 -11.80 -6.52 -5.99
CA GLU A 32 -11.81 -5.24 -5.26
C GLU A 32 -10.66 -5.14 -4.25
N ARG A 33 -10.13 -6.26 -3.77
CA ARG A 33 -8.98 -6.33 -2.85
C ARG A 33 -7.67 -6.32 -3.63
N LEU A 34 -7.60 -7.18 -4.65
CA LEU A 34 -6.45 -7.29 -5.54
C LEU A 34 -6.12 -5.98 -6.23
N ALA A 35 -7.12 -5.16 -6.57
CA ALA A 35 -6.92 -3.85 -7.17
C ALA A 35 -5.93 -2.97 -6.36
N LYS A 36 -6.02 -2.99 -5.03
CA LYS A 36 -5.14 -2.19 -4.15
C LYS A 36 -3.74 -2.80 -4.07
N TYR A 37 -3.63 -4.12 -3.98
CA TYR A 37 -2.33 -4.79 -4.00
C TYR A 37 -1.59 -4.56 -5.32
N ASN A 38 -2.30 -4.69 -6.45
CA ASN A 38 -1.74 -4.42 -7.77
C ASN A 38 -1.34 -2.95 -7.92
N GLN A 39 -2.10 -2.02 -7.33
CA GLN A 39 -1.71 -0.62 -7.31
C GLN A 39 -0.42 -0.39 -6.51
N LEU A 40 -0.24 -1.04 -5.36
CA LEU A 40 1.02 -0.96 -4.61
C LEU A 40 2.21 -1.45 -5.44
N LEU A 41 2.06 -2.54 -6.19
CA LEU A 41 3.11 -3.05 -7.09
C LEU A 41 3.40 -2.06 -8.23
N ARG A 42 2.39 -1.40 -8.79
CA ARG A 42 2.60 -0.34 -9.80
C ARG A 42 3.31 0.88 -9.22
N ILE A 43 2.95 1.30 -8.01
CA ILE A 43 3.62 2.42 -7.33
C ILE A 43 5.08 2.07 -7.02
N GLU A 44 5.35 0.84 -6.59
CA GLU A 44 6.71 0.33 -6.39
C GLU A 44 7.51 0.36 -7.71
N GLU A 45 6.92 -0.12 -8.81
CA GLU A 45 7.52 -0.07 -10.15
C GLU A 45 7.77 1.37 -10.62
N GLU A 46 6.85 2.30 -10.38
CA GLU A 46 6.97 3.72 -10.74
C GLU A 46 8.08 4.43 -9.96
N LEU A 47 8.21 4.14 -8.65
CA LEU A 47 9.25 4.72 -7.80
C LEU A 47 10.64 4.12 -8.08
N GLY A 48 10.70 2.87 -8.55
CA GLY A 48 11.94 2.17 -8.87
C GLY A 48 12.93 2.18 -7.70
N ASP A 49 14.15 2.65 -7.94
CA ASP A 49 15.22 2.69 -6.93
C ASP A 49 14.92 3.60 -5.72
N ALA A 50 13.91 4.48 -5.83
CA ALA A 50 13.48 5.32 -4.71
C ALA A 50 12.51 4.60 -3.75
N ALA A 51 11.95 3.45 -4.13
CA ALA A 51 11.05 2.69 -3.29
C ALA A 51 11.79 2.02 -2.12
N VAL A 52 11.26 2.16 -0.91
CA VAL A 52 11.76 1.47 0.29
C VAL A 52 10.63 0.69 0.94
N TYR A 53 10.82 -0.62 1.04
CA TYR A 53 9.89 -1.49 1.75
C TYR A 53 10.06 -1.35 3.26
N ALA A 54 8.96 -1.08 3.98
CA ALA A 54 9.01 -0.82 5.42
C ALA A 54 9.44 -2.04 6.27
N GLY A 55 9.16 -3.27 5.82
CA GLY A 55 9.60 -4.51 6.48
C GLY A 55 9.31 -4.57 7.98
N GLU A 56 10.31 -4.95 8.77
CA GLU A 56 10.20 -5.02 10.24
C GLU A 56 9.93 -3.66 10.89
N LYS A 57 10.26 -2.56 10.19
CA LYS A 57 10.06 -1.17 10.65
C LYS A 57 8.68 -0.61 10.28
N PHE A 58 7.69 -1.44 9.94
CA PHE A 58 6.36 -0.99 9.53
C PHE A 58 5.65 0.00 10.50
N ARG A 59 6.05 0.04 11.77
CA ARG A 59 5.53 0.99 12.77
C ARG A 59 6.21 2.36 12.76
N ALA A 60 7.44 2.43 12.24
CA ALA A 60 8.27 3.63 12.14
C ALA A 60 9.11 3.54 10.84
N PRO A 61 8.46 3.60 9.66
CA PRO A 61 9.13 3.38 8.37
C PRO A 61 10.04 4.54 7.95
N VAL A 62 9.82 5.73 8.52
CA VAL A 62 10.63 6.93 8.31
C VAL A 62 11.37 7.21 9.63
N GLU A 63 12.64 6.83 9.68
CA GLU A 63 13.54 7.07 10.82
C GLU A 63 14.50 8.23 10.48
N PRO A 64 14.62 9.22 11.37
CA PRO A 64 13.51 9.95 11.96
C PRO A 64 13.57 11.40 11.43
N TYR A 65 12.64 12.24 11.86
CA TYR A 65 13.05 13.62 12.12
C TYR A 65 14.03 13.62 13.29
#